data_AF-A0A7Z9S3A0-F1
#
_entry.id   AF-A0A7Z9S3A0-F1
#
_cell.length_a   1.000
_cell.length_b   1.000
_cell.length_c   1.000
_cell.angle_alpha   90.00
_cell.angle_beta   90.00
_cell.angle_gamma   90.00
#
_symmetry.space_group_name_H-M   'P 1'
#
loop_
_entity.id
_entity.type
_entity.pdbx_description
1 polymer ?
#
loop_
_entity_poly.entity_id
_entity_poly.type
_entity_poly.pdbx_seq_one_letter_code
_entity_poly.pdbx_strand_id
1 'polypeptide(L)'
;MTDDNNNPPHRPDAPSLVAAPSDKPRLVTHNRGLVAKNMGKRFKKRPVVRGVSMSLQRGEVVGLLGPNGAGKTTCFYMIIGLM
;
A
#
# COMPACT_ATOMS: atom_id res chain seq x y z
N MET A 1 -38.13 14.03 -37.09
CA MET A 1 -37.11 15.08 -37.25
C MET A 1 -36.78 15.59 -35.85
N THR A 2 -35.58 15.23 -35.35
CA THR A 2 -34.69 15.91 -34.36
C THR A 2 -35.27 16.41 -33.03
N ASP A 3 -34.63 16.41 -31.87
CA ASP A 3 -33.45 15.79 -31.23
C ASP A 3 -33.48 16.35 -29.77
N ASP A 4 -32.67 15.80 -28.86
CA ASP A 4 -32.19 16.41 -27.61
C ASP A 4 -33.10 16.52 -26.38
N ASN A 5 -32.90 15.62 -25.39
CA ASN A 5 -32.53 16.10 -24.04
C ASN A 5 -31.83 15.02 -23.16
N ASN A 6 -30.50 14.98 -23.27
CA ASN A 6 -29.52 15.07 -22.19
C ASN A 6 -29.70 14.25 -20.89
N ASN A 7 -29.19 13.02 -20.88
CA ASN A 7 -28.54 12.45 -19.69
C ASN A 7 -27.20 11.84 -20.12
N PRO A 8 -26.05 12.26 -19.56
CA PRO A 8 -24.76 11.68 -19.95
C PRO A 8 -24.71 10.18 -19.65
N PRO A 9 -24.15 9.34 -20.55
CA PRO A 9 -23.99 7.93 -20.29
C PRO A 9 -23.05 7.72 -19.10
N HIS A 10 -23.48 6.87 -18.16
CA HIS A 10 -22.71 6.39 -17.02
C HIS A 10 -21.24 6.15 -17.40
N ARG A 11 -20.31 6.82 -16.71
CA ARG A 11 -18.89 6.44 -16.75
C ARG A 11 -18.82 5.02 -16.19
N PRO A 12 -18.33 4.02 -16.95
CA PRO A 12 -17.92 2.79 -16.32
C PRO A 12 -16.66 3.11 -15.52
N ASP A 13 -16.78 2.98 -14.20
CA ASP A 13 -15.68 2.99 -13.24
C ASP A 13 -14.58 2.08 -13.78
N ALA A 14 -13.41 2.67 -14.07
CA ALA A 14 -12.30 1.96 -14.69
C ALA A 14 -11.98 0.68 -13.89
N PRO A 15 -12.07 -0.52 -14.49
CA PRO A 15 -11.68 -1.73 -13.78
C PRO A 15 -10.15 -1.80 -13.67
N SER A 16 -9.68 -1.73 -12.43
CA SER A 16 -8.72 -2.67 -11.83
C SER A 16 -7.36 -2.86 -12.52
N LEU A 17 -6.31 -2.31 -11.89
CA LEU A 17 -4.90 -2.54 -12.20
C LEU A 17 -4.46 -3.96 -11.78
N VAL A 18 -5.07 -5.01 -12.34
CA VAL A 18 -4.59 -6.39 -12.20
C VAL A 18 -3.93 -6.76 -13.52
N ALA A 19 -2.63 -6.48 -13.61
CA ALA A 19 -1.80 -6.86 -14.73
C ALA A 19 -1.78 -8.39 -14.86
N ALA A 20 -2.14 -8.91 -16.04
CA ALA A 20 -1.97 -10.31 -16.39
C ALA A 20 -0.49 -10.73 -16.24
N PRO A 21 -0.19 -11.97 -15.77
CA PRO A 21 1.19 -12.43 -15.69
C PRO A 21 1.70 -12.70 -17.11
N SER A 22 2.52 -11.79 -17.63
CA SER A 22 3.21 -11.97 -18.91
C SER A 22 4.60 -12.54 -18.67
N ASP A 23 4.80 -13.78 -19.12
CA ASP A 23 5.97 -14.64 -18.86
C ASP A 23 7.22 -14.25 -19.66
N LYS A 24 7.42 -12.95 -19.87
CA LYS A 24 8.59 -12.38 -20.58
C LYS A 24 9.46 -11.60 -19.59
N PRO A 25 10.80 -11.83 -19.55
CA PRO A 25 11.68 -11.07 -18.68
C PRO A 25 11.54 -9.58 -18.97
N ARG A 26 11.00 -8.82 -18.01
CA ARG A 26 10.83 -7.38 -18.11
C ARG A 26 11.88 -6.68 -17.26
N LEU A 27 12.56 -5.71 -17.86
CA LEU A 27 13.44 -4.80 -17.12
C LEU A 27 12.64 -4.07 -16.04
N VAL A 28 12.96 -4.33 -14.78
CA VAL A 28 12.38 -3.64 -13.63
C VAL A 28 13.25 -2.41 -13.33
N THR A 29 13.20 -1.41 -14.21
CA THR A 29 14.00 -0.17 -14.10
C THR A 29 13.69 0.65 -12.85
N HIS A 30 12.51 0.47 -12.23
CA HIS A 30 12.12 1.18 -11.02
C HIS A 30 12.15 0.25 -9.81
N ASN A 31 13.30 0.20 -9.15
CA ASN A 31 13.45 -0.52 -7.90
C ASN A 31 13.03 0.37 -6.73
N ARG A 32 11.71 0.51 -6.52
CA ARG A 32 11.05 1.47 -5.61
C ARG A 32 11.31 1.26 -4.11
N GLY A 33 12.26 0.41 -3.75
CA GLY A 33 12.59 0.07 -2.37
C GLY A 33 11.44 -0.62 -1.64
N LEU A 34 11.24 -0.29 -0.37
CA LEU A 34 10.21 -0.89 0.50
C LEU A 34 8.93 -0.07 0.42
N VAL A 35 7.79 -0.73 0.24
CA VAL A 35 6.47 -0.09 0.32
C VAL A 35 5.59 -0.91 1.27
N ALA A 36 5.11 -0.26 2.32
CA ALA A 36 4.14 -0.82 3.25
C ALA A 36 2.87 0.04 3.23
N LYS A 37 1.72 -0.58 3.05
CA LYS A 37 0.43 0.13 2.92
C LYS A 37 -0.56 -0.38 3.94
N ASN A 38 -1.19 0.56 4.64
CA ASN A 38 -2.29 0.33 5.57
C ASN A 38 -2.04 -0.83 6.57
N MET A 39 -0.82 -0.92 7.08
CA MET A 39 -0.44 -1.97 8.04
C MET A 39 -1.20 -1.78 9.36
N GLY A 40 -1.77 -2.87 9.84
CA GLY A 40 -2.45 -2.92 11.13
C GLY A 40 -2.12 -4.21 11.87
N LYS A 41 -1.89 -4.10 13.18
CA LYS A 41 -1.71 -5.27 14.04
C LYS A 41 -2.46 -5.08 15.35
N ARG A 42 -3.16 -6.14 15.74
CA ARG A 42 -3.86 -6.25 17.01
C ARG A 42 -3.38 -7.51 17.72
N PHE A 43 -3.08 -7.37 19.01
CA PHE A 43 -2.85 -8.50 19.90
C PHE A 43 -4.10 -8.69 20.76
N LYS A 44 -4.75 -9.85 20.67
CA LYS A 44 -6.05 -10.11 21.31
C LYS A 44 -7.05 -8.99 20.99
N LYS A 45 -7.43 -8.18 21.99
CA LYS A 45 -8.36 -7.04 21.85
C LYS A 45 -7.65 -5.69 21.74
N ARG A 46 -6.31 -5.62 21.84
CA ARG A 46 -5.56 -4.35 21.88
C ARG A 46 -4.90 -4.04 20.54
N PRO A 47 -5.38 -3.03 19.77
CA PRO A 47 -4.72 -2.60 18.55
C PRO A 47 -3.40 -1.88 18.89
N VAL A 48 -2.30 -2.35 18.31
CA VAL A 48 -0.94 -1.83 18.53
C VAL A 48 -0.46 -1.02 17.33
N VAL A 49 -0.80 -1.42 16.11
CA VAL A 49 -0.52 -0.64 14.89
C VAL A 49 -1.83 -0.41 14.14
N ARG A 50 -2.06 0.83 13.68
CA ARG A 50 -3.32 1.26 13.05
C ARG A 50 -3.04 2.03 11.76
N GLY A 51 -3.25 1.38 10.61
CA GLY A 51 -3.24 2.02 9.29
C GLY A 51 -1.92 2.66 8.87
N VAL A 52 -0.78 2.09 9.28
CA VAL A 52 0.54 2.66 8.95
C VAL A 52 0.87 2.42 7.48
N SER A 53 1.13 3.49 6.75
CA SER A 53 1.60 3.45 5.36
C SER A 53 2.92 4.20 5.26
N MET A 54 3.93 3.59 4.65
CA MET A 54 5.24 4.20 4.44
C MET A 54 5.93 3.63 3.19
N SER A 55 6.84 4.41 2.63
CA SER A 55 7.69 4.00 1.51
C SER A 55 9.12 4.45 1.77
N LEU A 56 10.09 3.56 1.54
CA LEU A 56 11.52 3.87 1.60
C LEU A 56 12.13 3.60 0.23
N GLN A 57 12.97 4.52 -0.23
CA GLN A 57 13.79 4.31 -1.42
C GLN A 57 14.99 3.42 -1.10
N ARG A 58 15.65 2.89 -2.15
CA ARG A 58 16.89 2.14 -1.95
C ARG A 58 18.00 3.06 -1.44
N GLY A 59 18.73 2.57 -0.44
CA GLY A 59 19.79 3.32 0.22
C GLY A 59 19.29 4.34 1.25
N GLU A 60 17.97 4.49 1.43
CA GLU A 60 17.40 5.35 2.44
C GLU A 60 17.50 4.72 3.84
N VAL A 61 17.96 5.50 4.82
CA VAL A 61 18.02 5.09 6.22
C VAL A 61 16.94 5.86 6.98
N VAL A 62 16.08 5.13 7.69
CA VAL A 62 14.99 5.71 8.49
C VAL A 62 15.03 5.21 9.93
N GLY A 63 14.66 6.08 10.86
CA GLY A 63 14.48 5.71 12.27
C GLY A 63 13.00 5.70 12.64
N LEU A 64 12.53 4.64 13.33
CA LEU A 64 11.22 4.64 13.97
C LEU A 64 11.36 5.21 15.39
N LEU A 65 10.82 6.40 15.63
CA LEU A 65 10.88 7.08 16.92
C LEU A 65 9.50 7.17 17.58
N GLY A 66 9.47 7.24 18.91
CA GLY A 66 8.25 7.35 19.70
C GLY A 66 8.40 6.75 21.10
N PRO A 67 7.44 7.00 22.01
CA PRO A 67 7.49 6.54 23.39
C PRO A 67 7.43 4.99 23.51
N ASN A 68 7.72 4.48 24.70
CA ASN A 68 7.59 3.05 25.00
C ASN A 68 6.15 2.58 24.78
N GLY A 69 5.98 1.42 24.15
CA GLY A 69 4.66 0.87 23.83
C GLY A 69 3.97 1.46 22.59
N ALA A 70 4.59 2.40 21.86
CA ALA A 70 4.02 3.00 20.64
C ALA A 70 3.90 2.03 19.44
N GLY A 71 4.41 0.80 19.54
CA GLY A 71 4.32 -0.20 18.47
C GLY A 71 5.49 -0.20 17.48
N LYS A 72 6.62 0.46 17.79
CA LYS A 72 7.81 0.54 16.92
C LYS A 72 8.36 -0.84 16.53
N THR A 73 8.65 -1.69 17.51
CA THR A 73 9.12 -3.07 17.28
C THR A 73 8.08 -3.90 16.54
N THR A 74 6.79 -3.74 16.85
CA THR A 74 5.71 -4.40 16.10
C THR A 74 5.68 -3.96 14.65
N CYS A 75 5.82 -2.66 14.37
CA CYS A 75 5.87 -2.12 13.01
C CYS A 75 7.09 -2.66 12.25
N PHE A 76 8.27 -2.66 12.90
CA PHE A 76 9.49 -3.21 12.33
C PHE A 76 9.34 -4.70 12.00
N TYR A 77 8.80 -5.52 12.91
CA TYR A 77 8.59 -6.95 12.67
C TYR A 77 7.59 -7.26 11.57
N MET A 78 6.54 -6.44 11.42
CA MET A 78 5.63 -6.56 10.27
C MET A 78 6.34 -6.28 8.95
N ILE A 79 7.26 -5.31 8.92
CA ILE A 79 8.02 -4.98 7.70
C ILE A 79 8.97 -6.12 7.30
N ILE A 80 9.64 -6.76 8.27
CA ILE A 80 10.61 -7.83 8.00
C ILE A 80 9.98 -9.24 7.93
N GLY A 81 8.66 -9.36 8.07
CA GLY A 81 7.93 -10.63 7.89
C GLY A 81 8.05 -11.62 9.06
N LEU A 82 8.35 -11.15 10.28
CA LEU A 82 8.49 -12.02 11.45
C LEU A 82 7.17 -12.21 12.26
N MET A 83 6.04 -11.69 11.79
CA MET A 83 4.81 -11.58 12.60
C MET A 83 3.49 -11.64 11.85
#